data_AF-A0AAW2M9R0-F1
#
_entry.id   AF-A0AAW2M9R0-F1
#
_cell.length_a   1.000
_cell.length_b   1.000
_cell.length_c   1.000
_cell.angle_alpha   90.00
_cell.angle_beta   90.00
_cell.angle_gamma   90.00
#
_symmetry.space_group_name_H-M   'P 1'
#
loop_
_entity.id
_entity.type
_entity.pdbx_description
1 polymer ?
#
loop_
_entity_poly.entity_id
_entity_poly.type
_entity_poly.pdbx_seq_one_letter_code
_entity_poly.pdbx_strand_id
1 'polypeptide(L)'
;MRWHAADQTEEGSMCHPSDAEPCKHFDRMYPDFAEEPRNVRLGLCIDSFAPHGQYGRLSLPYNLLLGIYMSSKYMFLTMVIPDPSSPKHPIDVYLELLIEELVQLWYVDVGTYDHTTDRAFIRRTVLMWIVNDLPAYKIEFGWITAWVMGCLVCIDDTRAFHLQHGRKECYFGCHIQFLPAHHSYRRNKKTFTKNCVENKVTRSRLTGDQILDRVTNISPAVEMPLSLPDGFSDHKWTKKNIFWDLSY
;
A
#
# COMPACT_ATOMS: atom_id res chain seq x y z
N MET A 1 7.64 10.18 -20.12
CA MET A 1 6.33 9.77 -19.57
C MET A 1 5.59 8.76 -20.43
N ARG A 2 5.72 8.76 -21.76
CA ARG A 2 4.98 7.83 -22.64
C ARG A 2 5.53 6.41 -22.74
N TRP A 3 6.71 6.14 -22.17
CA TRP A 3 7.44 4.89 -22.39
C TRP A 3 6.60 3.65 -22.00
N HIS A 4 5.96 3.70 -20.82
CA HIS A 4 5.11 2.61 -20.32
C HIS A 4 3.94 2.22 -21.24
N ALA A 5 3.52 3.10 -22.14
CA ALA A 5 2.43 2.85 -23.10
C ALA A 5 2.95 2.45 -24.49
N ALA A 6 4.22 2.75 -24.79
CA ALA A 6 4.85 2.43 -26.07
C ALA A 6 5.60 1.10 -26.05
N ASP A 7 5.98 0.62 -24.86
CA ASP A 7 6.68 -0.65 -24.72
C ASP A 7 5.72 -1.82 -24.96
N GLN A 8 6.12 -2.76 -25.82
CA GLN A 8 5.37 -3.97 -26.08
C GLN A 8 5.90 -5.06 -25.16
N THR A 9 5.13 -5.41 -24.13
CA THR A 9 5.46 -6.53 -23.26
C THR A 9 4.95 -7.84 -23.83
N GLU A 10 5.79 -8.88 -23.73
CA GLU A 10 5.38 -10.23 -24.09
C GLU A 10 4.25 -10.71 -23.18
N GLU A 11 3.24 -11.33 -23.77
CA GLU A 11 2.07 -11.83 -23.05
C GLU A 11 2.50 -12.83 -21.97
N GLY A 12 2.16 -12.54 -20.71
CA GLY A 12 2.52 -13.36 -19.56
C GLY A 12 3.81 -12.94 -18.82
N SER A 13 4.55 -11.94 -19.31
CA SER A 13 5.68 -11.34 -18.59
C SER A 13 5.31 -9.98 -17.98
N MET A 14 5.88 -9.67 -16.82
CA MET A 14 5.76 -8.35 -16.18
C MET A 14 7.13 -7.66 -16.25
N CYS A 15 7.30 -6.74 -17.19
CA CYS A 15 8.56 -6.00 -17.39
C CYS A 15 8.50 -4.61 -16.74
N HIS A 16 7.30 -4.10 -16.49
CA HIS A 16 7.04 -2.80 -15.92
C HIS A 16 5.82 -2.83 -14.99
N PRO A 17 5.73 -1.94 -13.98
CA PRO A 17 4.56 -1.89 -13.08
C PRO A 17 3.22 -1.64 -13.79
N SER A 18 3.23 -1.04 -14.99
CA SER A 18 2.02 -0.89 -15.83
C SER A 18 1.47 -2.21 -16.36
N ASP A 19 2.29 -3.26 -16.47
CA ASP A 19 1.84 -4.58 -16.92
C ASP A 19 1.04 -5.32 -15.84
N ALA A 20 1.18 -4.88 -14.60
CA ALA A 20 0.54 -5.50 -13.45
C ALA A 20 -0.98 -5.33 -13.51
N GLU A 21 -1.70 -6.35 -13.01
CA GLU A 21 -3.16 -6.38 -13.01
C GLU A 21 -3.80 -5.14 -12.35
N PRO A 22 -3.28 -4.55 -11.27
CA PRO A 22 -3.88 -3.34 -10.71
C PRO A 22 -3.80 -2.12 -11.64
N CYS A 23 -2.72 -1.96 -12.42
CA CYS A 23 -2.65 -0.89 -13.45
C CYS A 23 -3.68 -1.12 -14.55
N LYS A 24 -3.77 -2.36 -15.05
CA LYS A 24 -4.76 -2.73 -16.06
C LYS A 24 -6.18 -2.54 -15.56
N HIS A 25 -6.44 -2.85 -14.28
CA HIS A 25 -7.72 -2.60 -13.65
C HIS A 25 -8.02 -1.10 -13.55
N PHE A 26 -7.05 -0.29 -13.13
CA PHE A 26 -7.19 1.16 -13.10
C PHE A 26 -7.50 1.74 -14.48
N ASP A 27 -6.76 1.34 -15.52
CA ASP A 27 -6.97 1.81 -16.89
C ASP A 27 -8.38 1.44 -17.42
N ARG A 28 -8.94 0.30 -17.00
CA ARG A 28 -10.32 -0.09 -17.32
C ARG A 28 -11.37 0.74 -16.55
N MET A 29 -11.06 1.17 -15.33
CA MET A 29 -11.95 1.99 -14.51
C MET A 29 -11.94 3.47 -14.94
N TYR A 30 -10.79 3.97 -15.44
CA TYR A 30 -10.58 5.36 -15.84
C TYR A 30 -10.05 5.45 -17.29
N PRO A 31 -10.86 5.08 -18.30
CA PRO A 31 -10.42 5.07 -19.70
C PRO A 31 -9.94 6.44 -20.17
N ASP A 32 -10.64 7.53 -19.82
CA ASP A 32 -10.26 8.90 -20.16
C ASP A 32 -8.87 9.28 -19.63
N PHE A 33 -8.46 8.72 -18.47
CA PHE A 33 -7.11 8.91 -17.95
C PHE A 33 -6.09 8.07 -18.74
N ALA A 34 -6.43 6.82 -19.04
CA ALA A 34 -5.55 5.88 -19.74
C ALA A 34 -5.30 6.27 -21.21
N GLU A 35 -6.27 6.92 -21.86
CA GLU A 35 -6.16 7.44 -23.22
C GLU A 35 -5.03 8.45 -23.40
N GLU A 36 -4.67 9.17 -22.33
CA GLU A 36 -3.56 10.11 -22.33
C GLU A 36 -2.31 9.48 -21.65
N PRO A 37 -1.40 8.85 -22.43
CA PRO A 37 -0.22 8.18 -21.88
C PRO A 37 0.83 9.13 -21.28
N ARG A 38 0.61 10.45 -21.33
CA ARG A 38 1.44 11.43 -20.63
C ARG A 38 0.94 11.73 -19.21
N ASN A 39 -0.25 11.28 -18.84
CA ASN A 39 -0.74 11.35 -17.47
C ASN A 39 0.20 10.62 -16.51
N VAL A 40 0.34 11.16 -15.30
CA VAL A 40 1.39 10.75 -14.36
C VAL A 40 0.84 9.71 -13.38
N ARG A 41 1.52 8.58 -13.25
CA ARG A 41 1.29 7.55 -12.24
C ARG A 41 2.40 7.65 -11.20
N LEU A 42 2.03 8.06 -9.99
CA LEU A 42 2.93 8.16 -8.86
C LEU A 42 2.80 6.91 -7.98
N GLY A 43 3.87 6.59 -7.27
CA GLY A 43 3.75 5.80 -6.06
C GLY A 43 4.61 6.42 -4.98
N LEU A 44 4.16 6.25 -3.75
CA LEU A 44 4.67 6.90 -2.57
C LEU A 44 5.44 5.86 -1.75
N CYS A 45 6.73 6.06 -1.62
CA CYS A 45 7.56 5.32 -0.69
C CYS A 45 7.54 6.00 0.66
N ILE A 46 7.12 5.26 1.67
CA ILE A 46 7.08 5.70 3.07
C ILE A 46 8.05 4.81 3.84
N ASP A 47 9.14 5.40 4.30
CA ASP A 47 10.03 4.74 5.25
C ASP A 47 9.68 5.22 6.65
N SER A 48 9.34 4.28 7.54
CA SER A 48 9.14 4.56 8.96
C SER A 48 10.46 4.57 9.74
N PHE A 49 11.60 4.35 9.10
CA PHE A 49 12.91 4.30 9.73
C PHE A 49 13.80 5.48 9.33
N ALA A 50 13.89 6.48 10.21
CA ALA A 50 14.77 7.62 10.06
C ALA A 50 15.99 7.50 10.99
N PRO A 51 17.14 6.96 10.56
CA PRO A 51 18.32 6.78 11.43
C PRO A 51 18.90 8.09 11.98
N HIS A 52 18.53 9.24 11.40
CA HIS A 52 18.98 10.58 11.81
C HIS A 52 17.83 11.49 12.29
N GLY A 53 16.66 10.93 12.61
CA GLY A 53 15.55 11.69 13.19
C GLY A 53 14.75 12.58 12.23
N GLN A 54 14.90 12.39 10.91
CA GLN A 54 14.07 13.03 9.89
C GLN A 54 13.36 11.96 9.04
N TYR A 55 12.03 11.93 9.10
CA TYR A 55 11.24 11.03 8.26
C TYR A 55 10.99 11.70 6.91
N GLY A 56 11.42 11.02 5.84
CA GLY A 56 11.24 11.48 4.47
C GLY A 56 10.21 10.63 3.73
N ARG A 57 9.40 11.27 2.88
CA ARG A 57 8.53 10.58 1.91
C ARG A 57 9.01 10.84 0.50
N LEU A 58 9.10 9.79 -0.29
CA LEU A 58 9.63 9.86 -1.65
C LEU A 58 8.55 9.44 -2.64
N SER A 59 8.21 10.33 -3.56
CA SER A 59 7.33 10.01 -4.69
C SER A 59 8.15 9.58 -5.90
N LEU A 60 7.69 8.50 -6.53
CA LEU A 60 8.31 7.87 -7.69
C LEU A 60 7.36 7.96 -8.89
N PRO A 61 7.81 8.52 -10.03
CA PRO A 61 7.03 8.52 -11.26
C PRO A 61 7.13 7.16 -11.96
N TYR A 62 6.12 6.31 -11.77
CA TYR A 62 6.02 4.98 -12.38
C TYR A 62 5.78 5.01 -13.89
N ASN A 63 5.74 6.17 -14.53
CA ASN A 63 5.77 6.29 -15.99
C ASN A 63 7.15 6.07 -16.60
N LEU A 64 8.20 6.07 -15.77
CA LEU A 64 9.58 5.95 -16.20
C LEU A 64 10.02 4.48 -16.24
N LEU A 65 11.01 4.21 -17.07
CA LEU A 65 11.68 2.91 -17.19
C LEU A 65 12.04 2.32 -15.82
N LEU A 66 11.86 1.00 -15.68
CA LEU A 66 12.17 0.26 -14.44
C LEU A 66 13.62 0.48 -13.98
N GLY A 67 14.56 0.62 -14.92
CA GLY A 67 15.97 0.86 -14.62
C GLY A 67 16.31 2.27 -14.10
N ILE A 68 15.40 3.25 -14.24
CA ILE A 68 15.70 4.65 -13.90
C ILE A 68 14.73 5.26 -12.89
N TYR A 69 13.52 4.74 -12.70
CA TYR A 69 12.55 5.38 -11.81
C TYR A 69 13.03 5.46 -10.34
N MET A 70 13.87 4.51 -9.91
CA MET A 70 14.53 4.51 -8.59
C MET A 70 15.83 5.32 -8.53
N SER A 71 16.27 5.95 -9.62
CA SER A 71 17.44 6.83 -9.59
C SER A 71 17.09 8.12 -8.84
N SER A 72 18.01 8.59 -8.00
CA SER A 72 17.83 9.79 -7.15
C SER A 72 17.36 11.04 -7.92
N LYS A 73 17.70 11.16 -9.21
CA LYS A 73 17.26 12.25 -10.11
C LYS A 73 15.74 12.30 -10.35
N TYR A 74 15.04 11.19 -10.13
CA TYR A 74 13.62 11.03 -10.39
C TYR A 74 12.82 10.71 -9.13
N MET A 75 13.48 10.65 -7.98
CA MET A 75 12.84 10.54 -6.67
C MET A 75 12.54 11.95 -6.16
N PHE A 76 11.27 12.25 -5.93
CA PHE A 76 10.87 13.55 -5.40
C PHE A 76 10.62 13.42 -3.91
N LEU A 77 11.37 14.14 -3.10
CA LEU A 77 11.09 14.29 -1.68
C LEU A 77 9.82 15.14 -1.55
N THR A 78 8.70 14.50 -1.21
CA THR A 78 7.40 15.19 -1.08
C THR A 78 7.19 15.77 0.30
N MET A 79 7.83 15.19 1.32
CA MET A 79 7.65 15.61 2.70
C MET A 79 8.87 15.28 3.53
N VAL A 80 9.23 16.21 4.42
CA VAL A 80 10.18 16.00 5.51
C VAL A 80 9.45 16.35 6.81
N ILE A 81 9.45 15.42 7.75
CA ILE A 81 8.88 15.64 9.08
C ILE A 81 10.04 15.91 10.04
N PRO A 82 10.21 17.16 10.51
CA PRO A 82 11.43 17.61 11.19
C PRO A 82 11.49 17.25 12.68
N ASP A 83 10.87 16.15 13.13
CA ASP A 83 10.79 15.81 14.55
C ASP A 83 11.57 14.53 14.92
N PRO A 84 12.69 14.64 15.66
CA PRO A 84 13.43 13.50 16.21
C PRO A 84 12.62 12.67 17.22
N SER A 85 11.51 13.19 17.73
CA SER A 85 10.69 12.59 18.79
C SER A 85 9.41 11.91 18.28
N SER A 86 9.12 11.94 16.98
CA SER A 86 7.82 11.45 16.49
C SER A 86 7.79 9.93 16.35
N PRO A 87 6.98 9.28 17.22
CA PRO A 87 5.92 8.40 16.74
C PRO A 87 4.56 8.72 17.39
N LYS A 88 4.37 9.95 17.90
CA LYS A 88 3.21 10.35 18.73
C LYS A 88 2.32 11.43 18.13
N HIS A 89 2.73 12.08 17.04
CA HIS A 89 1.89 13.06 16.37
C HIS A 89 1.12 12.39 15.22
N PRO A 90 -0.15 12.77 14.99
CA PRO A 90 -0.95 12.19 13.93
C PRO A 90 -0.34 12.52 12.58
N ILE A 91 0.34 11.52 12.00
CA ILE A 91 1.02 11.60 10.70
C ILE A 91 0.08 12.11 9.59
N ASP A 92 -1.22 11.86 9.75
CA ASP A 92 -2.27 12.23 8.82
C ASP A 92 -2.36 13.76 8.67
N VAL A 93 -2.07 14.55 9.72
CA VAL A 93 -2.05 16.02 9.65
C VAL A 93 -1.00 16.52 8.66
N TYR A 94 0.17 15.87 8.62
CA TYR A 94 1.19 16.23 7.63
C TYR A 94 0.78 15.79 6.22
N LEU A 95 0.08 14.66 6.13
CA LEU A 95 -0.41 14.10 4.87
C LEU A 95 -1.57 14.89 4.25
N GLU A 96 -2.32 15.69 5.02
CA GLU A 96 -3.41 16.52 4.50
C GLU A 96 -2.97 17.36 3.29
N LEU A 97 -1.84 18.05 3.37
CA LEU A 97 -1.31 18.84 2.25
C LEU A 97 -0.99 17.98 1.02
N LEU A 98 -0.43 16.79 1.23
CA LEU A 98 -0.14 15.87 0.13
C LEU A 98 -1.44 15.36 -0.52
N ILE A 99 -2.46 15.05 0.28
CA ILE A 99 -3.77 14.62 -0.21
C ILE A 99 -4.44 15.74 -1.00
N GLU A 100 -4.43 16.97 -0.49
CA GLU A 100 -4.96 18.14 -1.20
C GLU A 100 -4.27 18.35 -2.55
N GLU A 101 -2.94 18.26 -2.61
CA GLU A 101 -2.19 18.34 -3.86
C GLU A 101 -2.54 17.20 -4.82
N LEU A 102 -2.66 15.97 -4.33
CA LEU A 102 -3.05 14.81 -5.16
C LEU A 102 -4.46 14.95 -5.71
N VAL A 103 -5.41 15.45 -4.91
CA VAL A 103 -6.78 15.74 -5.34
C VAL A 103 -6.78 16.84 -6.40
N GLN A 104 -5.99 17.91 -6.21
CA GLN A 104 -5.84 18.96 -7.21
C GLN A 104 -5.25 18.42 -8.51
N LEU A 105 -4.18 17.62 -8.44
CA LEU A 105 -3.55 17.06 -9.63
C LEU A 105 -4.42 16.04 -10.38
N TRP A 106 -5.45 15.49 -9.74
CA TRP A 106 -6.42 14.61 -10.35
C TRP A 106 -7.58 15.37 -11.02
N TYR A 107 -8.16 16.35 -10.32
CA TYR A 107 -9.38 17.05 -10.77
C TYR A 107 -9.13 18.36 -11.53
N VAL A 108 -8.03 19.05 -11.25
CA VAL A 108 -7.69 20.32 -11.90
C VAL A 108 -6.90 20.01 -13.16
N ASP A 109 -7.47 20.39 -14.30
CA ASP A 109 -6.83 20.22 -15.60
C ASP A 109 -5.60 21.14 -15.70
N VAL A 110 -4.39 20.56 -15.59
CA VAL A 110 -3.13 21.29 -15.71
C VAL A 110 -2.61 21.21 -17.14
N GLY A 111 -2.72 22.32 -17.87
CA GLY A 111 -2.15 22.46 -19.21
C GLY A 111 -0.63 22.26 -19.18
N THR A 112 -0.16 21.25 -19.89
CA THR A 112 1.27 20.89 -19.97
C THR A 112 1.69 20.82 -21.44
N TYR A 113 2.90 21.28 -21.73
CA TYR A 113 3.46 21.25 -23.08
C TYR A 113 4.47 20.10 -23.22
N ASP A 114 4.26 19.23 -24.21
CA ASP A 114 5.20 18.15 -24.55
C ASP A 114 6.11 18.61 -25.69
N HIS A 115 7.35 18.96 -25.35
CA HIS A 115 8.39 19.37 -26.31
C HIS A 115 8.68 18.29 -27.37
N THR A 116 8.48 17.01 -27.07
CA THR A 116 8.80 15.92 -28.02
C THR A 116 7.74 15.82 -29.12
N THR A 117 6.49 16.17 -28.83
CA THR A 117 5.39 16.15 -29.82
C THR A 117 5.00 17.54 -30.31
N ASP A 118 5.57 18.60 -29.72
CA ASP A 118 5.19 19.99 -29.94
C ASP A 118 3.68 20.22 -29.75
N ARG A 119 3.11 19.60 -28.72
CA ARG A 119 1.67 19.64 -28.43
C ARG A 119 1.40 19.92 -26.97
N ALA A 120 0.43 20.79 -26.73
CA ALA A 120 -0.18 20.92 -25.42
C ALA A 120 -1.12 19.74 -25.14
N PHE A 121 -1.21 19.35 -23.88
CA PHE A 121 -2.16 18.36 -23.38
C PHE A 121 -2.57 18.72 -21.95
N ILE A 122 -3.65 18.11 -21.49
CA ILE A 122 -4.09 18.23 -20.10
C ILE A 122 -3.49 17.08 -19.31
N ARG A 123 -2.73 17.41 -18.27
CA ARG A 123 -2.06 16.43 -17.43
C ARG A 123 -2.87 16.20 -16.16
N ARG A 124 -3.21 14.94 -15.90
CA ARG A 124 -3.67 14.44 -14.61
C ARG A 124 -2.62 13.58 -13.94
N THR A 125 -2.66 13.50 -12.62
CA THR A 125 -1.77 12.65 -11.82
C THR A 125 -2.57 11.78 -10.87
N VAL A 126 -2.19 10.51 -10.75
CA VAL A 126 -2.79 9.54 -9.84
C VAL A 126 -1.73 8.95 -8.92
N LEU A 127 -2.07 8.72 -7.66
CA LEU A 127 -1.29 7.88 -6.76
C LEU A 127 -1.72 6.41 -6.91
N MET A 128 -0.88 5.58 -7.50
CA MET A 128 -1.16 4.15 -7.73
C MET A 128 -0.82 3.25 -6.54
N TRP A 129 0.28 3.55 -5.86
CA TRP A 129 0.86 2.64 -4.86
C TRP A 129 1.39 3.40 -3.67
N ILE A 130 1.31 2.77 -2.51
CA ILE A 130 2.07 3.15 -1.34
C ILE A 130 2.97 1.97 -0.99
N VAL A 131 4.27 2.19 -1.03
CA VAL A 131 5.28 1.19 -0.66
C VAL A 131 5.77 1.53 0.74
N ASN A 132 5.52 0.61 1.67
CA ASN A 132 5.91 0.76 3.05
C ASN A 132 6.39 -0.57 3.63
N ASP A 133 7.17 -0.50 4.70
CA ASP A 133 7.49 -1.69 5.48
C ASP A 133 6.34 -2.06 6.42
N LEU A 134 6.36 -3.29 6.95
CA LEU A 134 5.28 -3.75 7.83
C LEU A 134 5.16 -2.88 9.10
N PRO A 135 6.26 -2.45 9.77
CA PRO A 135 6.19 -1.48 10.86
C PRO A 135 5.51 -0.16 10.50
N ALA A 136 5.83 0.46 9.36
CA ALA A 136 5.20 1.70 8.90
C ALA A 136 3.69 1.55 8.79
N TYR A 137 3.19 0.36 8.43
CA TYR A 137 1.77 0.12 8.27
C TYR A 137 0.96 0.43 9.55
N LYS A 138 1.56 0.29 10.73
CA LYS A 138 0.93 0.69 12.00
C LYS A 138 0.74 2.20 12.10
N ILE A 139 1.78 2.96 11.77
CA ILE A 139 1.78 4.42 11.89
C ILE A 139 0.90 5.03 10.79
N GLU A 140 1.11 4.58 9.56
CA GLU A 140 0.45 5.09 8.36
C GLU A 140 -1.01 4.67 8.30
N PHE A 141 -1.30 3.38 8.39
CA PHE A 141 -2.63 2.83 8.12
C PHE A 141 -3.39 2.42 9.38
N GLY A 142 -2.80 2.61 10.56
CA GLY A 142 -3.46 2.28 11.83
C GLY A 142 -3.61 0.78 12.08
N TRP A 143 -2.86 -0.08 11.40
CA TRP A 143 -2.98 -1.52 11.61
C TRP A 143 -2.15 -1.98 12.82
N ILE A 144 -2.69 -2.87 13.65
CA ILE A 144 -1.86 -3.49 14.68
C ILE A 144 -0.87 -4.48 14.06
N THR A 145 0.41 -4.15 14.13
CA THR A 145 1.50 -5.02 13.67
C THR A 145 2.09 -5.87 14.79
N ALA A 146 1.65 -5.65 16.03
CA ALA A 146 2.06 -6.41 17.20
C ALA A 146 1.30 -7.74 17.32
N TRP A 147 1.92 -8.70 18.02
CA TRP A 147 1.34 -10.02 18.28
C TRP A 147 1.10 -10.82 16.98
N VAL A 148 0.28 -11.87 17.09
CA VAL A 148 -0.09 -12.77 15.99
C VAL A 148 -1.04 -12.14 14.96
N MET A 149 -1.40 -10.87 15.13
CA MET A 149 -2.40 -10.13 14.34
C MET A 149 -1.80 -9.30 13.21
N GLY A 150 -0.48 -9.33 13.01
CA GLY A 150 0.20 -8.47 12.02
C GLY A 150 -0.06 -8.82 10.56
N CYS A 151 -0.74 -9.93 10.24
CA CYS A 151 -0.93 -10.35 8.85
C CYS A 151 -2.11 -9.61 8.18
N LEU A 152 -1.80 -8.67 7.30
CA LEU A 152 -2.78 -7.91 6.50
C LEU A 152 -3.60 -8.75 5.51
N VAL A 153 -3.10 -9.92 5.14
CA VAL A 153 -3.79 -10.83 4.21
C VAL A 153 -4.79 -11.70 4.94
N CYS A 154 -4.40 -12.24 6.10
CA CYS A 154 -5.25 -13.13 6.88
C CYS A 154 -6.22 -12.36 7.76
N ILE A 155 -5.81 -11.18 8.24
CA ILE A 155 -6.55 -10.30 9.14
C ILE A 155 -7.00 -11.11 10.36
N ASP A 156 -8.26 -11.55 10.38
CA ASP A 156 -8.89 -12.28 11.47
C ASP A 156 -8.57 -13.80 11.45
N ASP A 157 -8.22 -14.39 10.31
CA ASP A 157 -7.97 -15.84 10.15
C ASP A 157 -6.48 -16.20 10.14
N THR A 158 -5.65 -15.38 10.79
CA THR A 158 -4.21 -15.64 10.93
C THR A 158 -3.95 -16.99 11.63
N ARG A 159 -2.97 -17.74 11.12
CA ARG A 159 -2.46 -18.98 11.73
C ARG A 159 -1.22 -18.74 12.59
N ALA A 160 -0.84 -17.47 12.78
CA ALA A 160 0.32 -17.12 13.57
C ALA A 160 0.12 -17.49 15.03
N PHE A 161 1.22 -17.85 15.70
CA PHE A 161 1.20 -18.34 17.08
C PHE A 161 2.42 -17.83 17.84
N HIS A 162 2.36 -17.85 19.17
CA HIS A 162 3.51 -17.55 20.00
C HIS A 162 4.31 -18.82 20.28
N LEU A 163 5.64 -18.73 20.15
CA LEU A 163 6.53 -19.80 20.59
C LEU A 163 6.44 -19.93 22.11
N GLN A 164 6.12 -21.13 22.61
CA GLN A 164 5.87 -21.36 24.04
C GLN A 164 7.02 -20.90 24.94
N HIS A 165 8.26 -21.16 24.56
CA HIS A 165 9.45 -20.81 25.35
C HIS A 165 10.03 -19.45 25.00
N GLY A 166 10.02 -19.07 23.73
CA GLY A 166 10.58 -17.79 23.27
C GLY A 166 9.64 -16.61 23.48
N ARG A 167 8.35 -16.85 23.65
CA ARG A 167 7.24 -15.87 23.69
C ARG A 167 7.20 -14.92 22.48
N LYS A 168 7.95 -15.24 21.41
CA LYS A 168 7.97 -14.50 20.15
C LYS A 168 6.84 -14.95 19.25
N GLU A 169 6.30 -14.01 18.49
CA GLU A 169 5.39 -14.26 17.40
C GLU A 169 6.06 -15.10 16.31
N CYS A 170 5.34 -16.08 15.79
CA CYS A 170 5.80 -16.95 14.73
C CYS A 170 4.74 -17.07 13.64
N TYR A 171 5.15 -16.78 12.41
CA TYR A 171 4.33 -16.92 11.19
C TYR A 171 4.73 -18.15 10.37
N PHE A 172 5.55 -19.04 10.94
CA PHE A 172 6.05 -20.23 10.27
C PHE A 172 4.89 -21.16 9.87
N GLY A 173 4.89 -21.60 8.61
CA GLY A 173 3.84 -22.47 8.06
C GLY A 173 2.48 -21.80 7.82
N CYS A 174 2.29 -20.52 8.16
CA CYS A 174 1.01 -19.83 7.93
C CYS A 174 0.65 -19.73 6.45
N HIS A 175 1.64 -19.69 5.55
CA HIS A 175 1.41 -19.62 4.12
C HIS A 175 0.79 -20.89 3.53
N ILE A 176 0.84 -22.02 4.24
CA ILE A 176 0.28 -23.31 3.80
C ILE A 176 -1.23 -23.22 3.60
N GLN A 177 -1.90 -22.32 4.33
CA GLN A 177 -3.32 -22.08 4.14
C GLN A 177 -3.67 -21.60 2.73
N PHE A 178 -2.77 -20.91 2.02
CA PHE A 178 -3.02 -20.39 0.66
C PHE A 178 -2.80 -21.43 -0.44
N LEU A 179 -2.31 -22.63 -0.10
CA LEU A 179 -2.12 -23.70 -1.07
C LEU A 179 -3.47 -24.34 -1.44
N PRO A 180 -3.59 -24.88 -2.67
CA PRO A 180 -4.79 -25.61 -3.10
C PRO A 180 -5.17 -26.70 -2.10
N ALA A 181 -6.47 -26.96 -1.91
CA ALA A 181 -6.97 -27.88 -0.88
C ALA A 181 -6.35 -29.29 -0.93
N HIS A 182 -5.99 -29.77 -2.13
CA HIS A 182 -5.39 -31.09 -2.36
C HIS A 182 -3.86 -31.10 -2.30
N HIS A 183 -3.21 -29.95 -2.06
CA HIS A 183 -1.76 -29.85 -2.01
C HIS A 183 -1.17 -30.69 -0.86
N SER A 184 -0.16 -31.52 -1.14
CA SER A 184 0.42 -32.48 -0.18
C SER A 184 0.89 -31.81 1.13
N TYR A 185 1.46 -30.61 1.02
CA TYR A 185 1.95 -29.83 2.17
C TYR A 185 0.87 -29.46 3.19
N ARG A 186 -0.40 -29.36 2.80
CA ARG A 186 -1.51 -29.14 3.75
C ARG A 186 -1.65 -30.28 4.76
N ARG A 187 -1.23 -31.49 4.41
CA ARG A 187 -1.31 -32.70 5.26
C ARG A 187 0.04 -33.07 5.88
N ASN A 188 1.07 -32.25 5.68
CA ASN A 188 2.42 -32.53 6.15
C ASN A 188 2.57 -32.19 7.65
N LYS A 189 2.46 -33.22 8.49
CA LYS A 189 2.57 -33.14 9.95
C LYS A 189 4.01 -33.03 10.49
N LYS A 190 5.03 -33.10 9.61
CA LYS A 190 6.45 -33.22 10.00
C LYS A 190 7.28 -31.98 9.68
N THR A 191 7.15 -31.42 8.47
CA THR A 191 8.04 -30.36 7.97
C THR A 191 7.66 -28.96 8.47
N PHE A 192 6.38 -28.74 8.79
CA PHE A 192 5.88 -27.45 9.27
C PHE A 192 5.60 -27.52 10.79
N THR A 193 4.45 -27.04 11.23
CA THR A 193 4.04 -27.15 12.62
C THR A 193 3.73 -28.61 12.97
N LYS A 194 4.44 -29.14 13.97
CA LYS A 194 4.37 -30.55 14.37
C LYS A 194 2.92 -30.97 14.65
N ASN A 195 2.50 -32.06 14.02
CA ASN A 195 1.16 -32.64 14.16
C ASN A 195 0.00 -31.72 13.73
N CYS A 196 0.26 -30.60 13.06
CA CYS A 196 -0.77 -29.75 12.49
C CYS A 196 -1.04 -30.12 11.02
N VAL A 197 -2.29 -29.99 10.61
CA VAL A 197 -2.74 -30.11 9.22
C VAL A 197 -3.65 -28.92 8.91
N GLU A 198 -3.56 -28.42 7.68
CA GLU A 198 -4.35 -27.28 7.22
C GLU A 198 -5.52 -27.77 6.36
N ASN A 199 -6.67 -27.88 7.02
CA ASN A 199 -7.90 -28.36 6.39
C ASN A 199 -8.88 -27.23 6.07
N LYS A 200 -8.67 -26.01 6.57
CA LYS A 200 -9.62 -24.93 6.33
C LYS A 200 -9.48 -24.43 4.90
N VAL A 201 -10.60 -23.99 4.33
CA VAL A 201 -10.59 -23.25 3.08
C VAL A 201 -10.03 -21.87 3.38
N THR A 202 -9.09 -21.42 2.57
CA THR A 202 -8.55 -20.06 2.67
C THR A 202 -9.69 -19.07 2.50
N ARG A 203 -9.82 -18.10 3.40
CA ARG A 203 -10.70 -16.96 3.15
C ARG A 203 -10.18 -16.18 1.94
N SER A 204 -11.09 -15.69 1.10
CA SER A 204 -10.76 -14.71 0.07
C SER A 204 -10.14 -13.47 0.71
N ARG A 205 -9.16 -12.85 0.04
CA ARG A 205 -8.65 -11.54 0.46
C ARG A 205 -9.80 -10.55 0.50
N LEU A 206 -9.80 -9.67 1.49
CA LEU A 206 -10.78 -8.58 1.52
C LEU A 206 -10.56 -7.65 0.34
N THR A 207 -11.66 -7.17 -0.24
CA THR A 207 -11.61 -6.09 -1.22
C THR A 207 -11.34 -4.74 -0.55
N GLY A 208 -10.98 -3.73 -1.34
CA GLY A 208 -10.85 -2.35 -0.86
C GLY A 208 -12.12 -1.89 -0.14
N ASP A 209 -13.29 -2.10 -0.75
CA ASP A 209 -14.59 -1.72 -0.16
C ASP A 209 -14.87 -2.41 1.17
N GLN A 210 -14.51 -3.70 1.30
CA GLN A 210 -14.68 -4.45 2.55
C GLN A 210 -13.75 -3.95 3.66
N ILE A 211 -12.55 -3.47 3.29
CA ILE A 211 -11.64 -2.84 4.25
C ILE A 211 -12.17 -1.45 4.62
N LEU A 212 -12.64 -0.67 3.63
CA LEU A 212 -13.22 0.65 3.84
C LEU A 212 -14.42 0.59 4.80
N ASP A 213 -15.35 -0.34 4.60
CA ASP A 213 -16.51 -0.54 5.49
C ASP A 213 -16.08 -0.79 6.95
N ARG A 214 -15.01 -1.57 7.15
CA ARG A 214 -14.45 -1.84 8.48
C ARG A 214 -13.81 -0.62 9.15
N VAL A 215 -13.29 0.33 8.38
CA VAL A 215 -12.59 1.51 8.92
C VAL A 215 -13.42 2.79 8.87
N THR A 216 -14.55 2.82 8.17
CA THR A 216 -15.37 4.03 7.97
C THR A 216 -15.87 4.63 9.28
N ASN A 217 -16.20 3.78 10.25
CA ASN A 217 -16.70 4.21 11.56
C ASN A 217 -15.59 4.51 12.57
N ILE A 218 -14.32 4.36 12.20
CA ILE A 218 -13.18 4.66 13.06
C ILE A 218 -12.82 6.13 12.85
N SER A 219 -12.66 6.88 13.94
CA SER A 219 -12.25 8.27 13.86
C SER A 219 -10.93 8.42 13.07
N PRO A 220 -10.81 9.46 12.23
CA PRO A 220 -9.52 9.82 11.64
C PRO A 220 -8.54 10.16 12.77
N ALA A 221 -7.26 9.84 12.59
CA ALA A 221 -6.25 10.20 13.58
C ALA A 221 -5.92 11.68 13.46
N VAL A 222 -6.79 12.55 13.99
CA VAL A 222 -6.54 13.99 14.16
C VAL A 222 -5.85 14.25 15.50
N GLU A 223 -5.99 13.33 16.45
CA GLU A 223 -5.33 13.34 17.77
C GLU A 223 -4.88 11.91 18.13
N MET A 224 -3.84 11.77 18.97
CA MET A 224 -3.54 10.47 19.57
C MET A 224 -4.74 10.05 20.43
N PRO A 225 -5.43 8.94 20.09
CA PRO A 225 -6.57 8.51 20.88
C PRO A 225 -6.09 8.19 22.31
N LEU A 226 -6.69 8.83 23.32
CA LEU A 226 -6.46 8.49 24.73
C LEU A 226 -6.88 7.04 25.05
N SER A 227 -7.73 6.45 24.21
CA SER A 227 -8.27 5.10 24.30
C SER A 227 -8.32 4.43 22.92
N LEU A 228 -8.30 3.09 22.89
CA LEU A 228 -8.53 2.34 21.65
C LEU A 228 -9.93 2.64 21.09
N PRO A 229 -10.12 2.62 19.76
CA PRO A 229 -11.43 2.83 19.15
C PRO A 229 -12.46 1.78 19.61
N ASP A 230 -13.73 2.16 19.59
CA ASP A 230 -14.84 1.22 19.80
C ASP A 230 -14.79 0.10 18.74
N GLY A 231 -14.98 -1.14 19.18
CA GLY A 231 -14.89 -2.31 18.30
C GLY A 231 -13.46 -2.74 17.95
N PHE A 232 -12.42 -2.12 18.53
CA PHE A 232 -11.02 -2.49 18.26
C PHE A 232 -10.74 -3.98 18.50
N SER A 233 -11.43 -4.62 19.45
CA SER A 233 -11.34 -6.07 19.68
C SER A 233 -11.68 -6.92 18.46
N ASP A 234 -12.48 -6.38 17.54
CA ASP A 234 -13.09 -7.09 16.44
C ASP A 234 -12.41 -6.74 15.12
N HIS A 235 -12.09 -5.45 14.90
CA HIS A 235 -11.50 -4.99 13.64
C HIS A 235 -9.98 -4.75 13.72
N LYS A 236 -9.39 -4.42 14.88
CA LYS A 236 -7.92 -4.24 15.06
C LYS A 236 -7.26 -3.03 14.36
N TRP A 237 -8.02 -2.19 13.66
CA TRP A 237 -7.56 -0.89 13.16
C TRP A 237 -7.64 0.18 14.25
N THR A 238 -6.69 1.10 14.29
CA THR A 238 -6.65 2.21 15.26
C THR A 238 -7.13 3.53 14.68
N LYS A 239 -7.23 3.64 13.34
CA LYS A 239 -7.68 4.83 12.62
C LYS A 239 -8.17 4.50 11.22
N LYS A 240 -9.02 5.37 10.66
CA LYS A 240 -9.19 5.49 9.20
C LYS A 240 -8.01 6.28 8.64
N ASN A 241 -7.34 5.72 7.65
CA ASN A 241 -6.22 6.39 6.98
C ASN A 241 -6.72 7.47 5.98
N ILE A 242 -5.99 8.57 5.87
CA ILE A 242 -6.36 9.73 5.03
C ILE A 242 -6.32 9.46 3.51
N PHE A 243 -5.57 8.46 3.03
CA PHE A 243 -5.56 8.10 1.61
C PHE A 243 -6.91 7.57 1.11
N TRP A 244 -7.83 7.20 2.00
CA TRP A 244 -9.23 6.89 1.65
C TRP A 244 -10.04 8.10 1.16
N ASP A 245 -9.50 9.32 1.29
CA ASP A 245 -10.11 10.53 0.78
C ASP A 245 -9.76 10.78 -0.70
N LEU A 246 -8.85 9.98 -1.28
CA LEU A 246 -8.66 9.89 -2.73
C LEU A 246 -9.82 9.07 -3.32
N SER A 247 -10.49 9.63 -4.32
CA SER A 247 -11.72 9.10 -4.92
C SER A 247 -11.49 8.09 -6.06
N TYR A 248 -10.23 7.80 -6.37
CA TYR A 248 -9.79 6.99 -7.51
C TYR A 248 -9.11 5.69 -7.10
#